data_AF-A0A3P4B5G2-F1
#
_entry.id   AF-A0A3P4B5G2-F1
#
_cell.length_a   1.000
_cell.length_b   1.000
_cell.length_c   1.000
_cell.angle_alpha   90.00
_cell.angle_beta   90.00
_cell.angle_gamma   90.00
#
_symmetry.space_group_name_H-M   'P 1'
#
loop_
_entity.id
_entity.type
_entity.pdbx_description
1 polymer ?
#
loop_
_entity_poly.entity_id
_entity_poly.type
_entity_poly.pdbx_seq_one_letter_code
_entity_poly.pdbx_strand_id
1 'polypeptide(L)'
;MRWLRRQRDEGKAVKHTAAIFACTEREAREALALNYGSISNIDCQIGRVMAAPERLSLADNTVVIFTSDHGDYLGDHQLMLKGPIHYRGLVRVPFIWRAPACAASTVSRARACSA
;
A
#
# COMPACT_ATOMS: atom_id res chain seq x y z
N MET A 1 15.75 0.49 -15.97
CA MET A 1 14.49 -0.05 -16.55
C MET A 1 14.63 -0.82 -17.86
N ARG A 2 15.46 -0.39 -18.84
CA ARG A 2 15.60 -1.10 -20.13
C ARG A 2 15.87 -2.61 -20.01
N TRP A 3 16.74 -3.01 -19.08
CA TRP A 3 17.03 -4.42 -18.80
C TRP A 3 15.78 -5.20 -18.37
N LEU A 4 15.00 -4.68 -17.41
CA LEU A 4 13.77 -5.33 -16.92
C LEU A 4 12.74 -5.50 -18.04
N ARG A 5 12.54 -4.47 -18.87
CA ARG A 5 11.61 -4.53 -20.01
C ARG A 5 12.05 -5.57 -21.03
N ARG A 6 13.36 -5.65 -21.34
CA ARG A 6 13.90 -6.70 -22.19
C ARG A 6 13.67 -8.10 -21.62
N GLN A 7 13.87 -8.31 -20.32
CA GLN A 7 13.57 -9.60 -19.68
C GLN A 7 12.10 -9.98 -19.83
N ARG A 8 11.18 -9.02 -19.70
CA ARG A 8 9.75 -9.24 -19.96
C ARG A 8 9.49 -9.61 -21.42
N ASP A 9 10.02 -8.82 -22.36
CA ASP A 9 9.76 -8.98 -23.80
C ASP A 9 10.34 -10.30 -24.34
N GLU A 10 11.45 -10.78 -23.76
CA GLU A 10 12.05 -12.08 -24.06
C GLU A 10 11.41 -13.25 -23.29
N GLY A 11 10.41 -13.01 -22.43
CA GLY A 11 9.77 -14.05 -21.62
C GLY A 11 10.64 -14.62 -20.49
N LYS A 12 11.73 -13.94 -20.13
CA LYS A 12 12.72 -14.35 -19.12
C LYS A 12 12.53 -13.69 -17.75
N ALA A 13 11.49 -12.88 -17.58
CA ALA A 13 11.20 -12.21 -16.32
C ALA A 13 10.94 -13.25 -15.20
N VAL A 14 11.69 -13.15 -14.10
CA VAL A 14 11.50 -13.97 -12.90
C VAL A 14 10.35 -13.40 -12.08
N LYS A 15 9.21 -14.10 -12.02
CA LYS A 15 7.97 -13.63 -11.38
C LYS A 15 7.55 -14.43 -10.14
N HIS A 16 8.31 -15.45 -9.76
CA HIS A 16 8.00 -16.34 -8.62
C HIS A 16 8.77 -15.96 -7.34
N THR A 17 9.29 -14.73 -7.27
CA THR A 17 10.02 -14.20 -6.11
C THR A 17 9.50 -12.79 -5.79
N ALA A 18 9.97 -12.21 -4.68
CA ALA A 18 9.64 -10.84 -4.31
C ALA A 18 10.44 -9.76 -5.07
N ALA A 19 11.21 -10.15 -6.09
CA ALA A 19 12.06 -9.23 -6.85
C ALA A 19 11.26 -8.42 -7.87
N ILE A 20 11.64 -7.15 -8.03
CA ILE A 20 11.06 -6.27 -9.07
C ILE A 20 11.19 -6.90 -10.46
N PHE A 21 10.09 -6.84 -11.23
CA PHE A 21 10.07 -7.22 -12.64
C PHE A 21 9.25 -6.24 -13.47
N ALA A 22 9.45 -6.25 -14.79
CA ALA A 22 8.62 -5.47 -15.69
C ALA A 22 7.36 -6.24 -16.09
N CYS A 23 6.18 -5.61 -15.97
CA CYS A 23 4.89 -6.20 -16.33
C CYS A 23 4.36 -5.72 -17.68
N THR A 24 3.40 -6.46 -18.21
CA THR A 24 2.51 -6.02 -19.29
C THR A 24 1.35 -5.20 -18.72
N GLU A 25 0.63 -4.49 -19.59
CA GLU A 25 -0.56 -3.74 -19.19
C GLU A 25 -1.65 -4.64 -18.60
N ARG A 26 -1.84 -5.83 -19.19
CA ARG A 26 -2.80 -6.82 -18.69
C ARG A 26 -2.47 -7.24 -17.27
N GLU A 27 -1.22 -7.61 -17.00
CA GLU A 27 -0.78 -8.02 -15.67
C GLU A 27 -0.93 -6.89 -14.64
N ALA A 28 -0.64 -5.64 -15.03
CA ALA A 28 -0.85 -4.50 -14.15
C ALA A 28 -2.34 -4.33 -13.79
N ARG A 29 -3.26 -4.47 -14.76
CA ARG A 29 -4.70 -4.39 -14.53
C ARG A 29 -5.21 -5.52 -13.64
N GLU A 30 -4.77 -6.75 -13.88
CA GLU A 30 -5.11 -7.91 -13.06
C GLU A 30 -4.60 -7.72 -11.62
N ALA A 31 -3.36 -7.27 -11.44
CA ALA A 31 -2.80 -6.98 -10.13
C ALA A 31 -3.54 -5.85 -9.40
N LEU A 32 -3.93 -4.78 -10.11
CA LEU A 32 -4.74 -3.69 -9.54
C LEU A 32 -6.09 -4.20 -9.05
N ALA A 33 -6.79 -5.03 -9.84
CA ALA A 33 -8.07 -5.61 -9.44
C ALA A 33 -7.93 -6.50 -8.19
N LEU A 34 -6.91 -7.36 -8.14
CA LEU A 34 -6.62 -8.20 -6.99
C LEU A 34 -6.22 -7.39 -5.75
N ASN A 35 -5.46 -6.31 -5.94
CA ASN A 35 -5.07 -5.40 -4.87
C ASN A 35 -6.29 -4.67 -4.28
N TYR A 36 -7.22 -4.19 -5.11
CA TYR A 36 -8.47 -3.61 -4.62
C TYR A 36 -9.34 -4.61 -3.87
N GLY A 37 -9.43 -5.86 -4.35
CA GLY A 37 -10.08 -6.94 -3.60
C GLY A 37 -9.44 -7.19 -2.23
N SER A 38 -8.10 -7.20 -2.17
CA SER A 38 -7.35 -7.32 -0.91
C SER A 38 -7.63 -6.16 0.04
N ILE A 39 -7.66 -4.92 -0.47
CA ILE A 39 -8.01 -3.73 0.32
C ILE A 39 -9.41 -3.85 0.92
N SER A 40 -10.41 -4.26 0.12
CA SER A 40 -11.77 -4.46 0.62
C SER A 40 -11.83 -5.54 1.71
N ASN A 41 -11.07 -6.63 1.58
CA ASN A 41 -10.98 -7.64 2.63
C ASN A 41 -10.32 -7.09 3.91
N ILE A 42 -9.21 -6.36 3.77
CA ILE A 42 -8.51 -5.73 4.89
C ILE A 42 -9.43 -4.76 5.63
N ASP A 43 -10.20 -3.93 4.92
CA ASP A 43 -11.18 -3.02 5.50
C ASP A 43 -12.22 -3.74 6.39
N CYS A 44 -12.75 -4.86 5.90
CA CYS A 44 -13.63 -5.73 6.69
C CYS A 44 -12.95 -6.25 7.98
N GLN A 45 -11.67 -6.67 7.90
CA GLN A 45 -10.93 -7.12 9.08
C GLN A 45 -10.64 -5.98 10.06
N ILE A 46 -10.35 -4.78 9.56
CA ILE A 46 -10.17 -3.57 10.38
C ILE A 46 -11.45 -3.31 11.18
N GLY A 47 -12.63 -3.39 10.56
CA GLY A 47 -13.91 -3.26 11.25
C GLY A 47 -14.05 -4.21 12.44
N ARG A 48 -13.62 -5.48 12.29
CA ARG A 48 -13.64 -6.48 13.37
C ARG A 48 -12.69 -6.11 14.52
N VAL A 49 -11.48 -5.65 14.22
CA VAL A 49 -10.51 -5.21 15.23
C VAL A 49 -11.02 -3.97 15.96
N MET A 50 -11.59 -3.01 15.23
CA MET A 50 -12.12 -1.76 15.79
C MET A 50 -13.34 -1.98 16.69
N ALA A 51 -14.09 -3.07 16.51
CA ALA A 51 -15.20 -3.43 17.41
C ALA A 51 -14.73 -3.94 18.78
N ALA A 52 -13.47 -4.36 18.93
CA ALA A 52 -12.97 -4.92 20.19
C ALA A 52 -12.79 -3.87 21.30
N PRO A 53 -12.14 -2.70 21.08
CA PRO A 53 -12.07 -1.64 22.08
C PRO A 53 -13.44 -1.16 22.57
N GLU A 54 -14.42 -1.06 21.68
CA GLU A 54 -15.81 -0.68 22.03
C GLU A 54 -16.44 -1.70 22.98
N ARG A 55 -16.38 -2.99 22.64
CA ARG A 55 -16.91 -4.07 23.47
C ARG A 55 -16.24 -4.22 24.84
N LEU A 56 -14.98 -3.80 24.95
CA LEU A 56 -14.19 -3.91 26.16
C LEU A 56 -14.21 -2.61 27.00
N SER A 57 -14.96 -1.59 26.58
CA SER A 57 -14.96 -0.26 27.20
C SER A 57 -13.55 0.35 27.29
N LEU A 58 -12.71 0.06 26.29
CA LEU A 58 -11.32 0.54 26.19
C LEU A 58 -11.16 1.62 25.10
N ALA A 59 -12.22 1.97 24.38
CA ALA A 59 -12.17 2.93 23.27
C ALA A 59 -11.53 4.28 23.68
N ASP A 60 -11.90 4.80 24.85
CA ASP A 60 -11.39 6.07 25.41
C ASP A 60 -9.98 5.97 26.01
N ASN A 61 -9.36 4.79 26.01
CA ASN A 61 -8.00 4.57 26.47
C ASN A 61 -7.13 3.89 25.40
N THR A 62 -7.53 3.95 24.13
CA THR A 62 -6.84 3.29 23.02
C THR A 62 -6.48 4.30 21.93
N VAL A 63 -5.18 4.43 21.66
CA VAL A 63 -4.68 5.10 20.44
C VAL A 63 -4.73 4.12 19.28
N VAL A 64 -5.28 4.55 18.16
CA VAL A 64 -5.37 3.76 16.93
C VAL A 64 -4.52 4.43 15.85
N ILE A 65 -3.66 3.66 15.21
CA ILE A 65 -2.82 4.11 14.08
C ILE A 65 -3.03 3.13 12.93
N PHE A 66 -3.36 3.64 11.76
CA PHE A 66 -3.40 2.92 10.50
C PHE A 66 -2.29 3.46 9.59
N THR A 67 -1.40 2.58 9.17
CA THR A 67 -0.28 2.89 8.29
C THR A 67 0.09 1.67 7.45
N SER A 68 1.00 1.87 6.50
CA SER A 68 1.70 0.80 5.80
C SER A 68 3.20 1.01 5.91
N ASP A 69 3.97 -0.06 5.82
CA ASP A 69 5.44 -0.07 5.80
C ASP A 69 6.00 0.46 4.47
N HIS A 70 5.35 0.09 3.35
CA HIS A 70 5.65 0.57 2.01
C HIS A 70 4.44 0.40 1.07
N GLY A 71 4.42 1.14 -0.04
CA GLY A 71 3.47 0.93 -1.13
C GLY A 71 3.91 -0.17 -2.10
N ASP A 72 3.44 -0.12 -3.33
CA ASP A 72 3.80 -1.05 -4.40
C ASP A 72 3.79 -0.28 -5.73
N TYR A 73 4.63 -0.66 -6.68
CA TYR A 73 4.61 -0.04 -7.99
C TYR A 73 3.29 -0.26 -8.73
N LEU A 74 2.65 -1.43 -8.60
CA LEU A 74 1.36 -1.79 -9.23
C LEU A 74 1.22 -1.35 -10.70
N GLY A 75 2.30 -1.42 -11.47
CA GLY A 75 2.34 -1.01 -12.87
C GLY A 75 3.00 0.34 -13.16
N ASP A 76 3.39 1.12 -12.14
CA ASP A 76 4.16 2.36 -12.28
C ASP A 76 5.37 2.12 -13.19
N HIS A 77 5.41 2.82 -14.33
CA HIS A 77 6.46 2.67 -15.35
C HIS A 77 6.68 1.23 -15.85
N GLN A 78 5.63 0.40 -15.79
CA GLN A 78 5.62 -1.04 -16.08
C GLN A 78 6.35 -1.89 -15.03
N LEU A 79 6.41 -1.46 -13.77
CA LEU A 79 7.08 -2.19 -12.70
C LEU A 79 6.06 -2.81 -11.74
N MET A 80 6.39 -3.98 -11.20
CA MET A 80 5.60 -4.65 -10.16
C MET A 80 6.44 -4.86 -8.91
N LEU A 81 5.75 -5.03 -7.77
CA LEU A 81 6.33 -5.28 -6.46
C LEU A 81 7.10 -4.06 -5.94
N LYS A 82 8.28 -4.30 -5.36
CA LYS A 82 9.13 -3.28 -4.73
C LYS A 82 10.59 -3.46 -5.14
N GLY A 83 11.35 -2.38 -5.04
CA GLY A 83 12.77 -2.37 -5.41
C GLY A 83 13.42 -1.03 -5.09
N PRO A 84 14.68 -0.80 -5.50
CA PRO A 84 15.45 0.38 -5.10
C PRO A 84 15.08 1.66 -5.88
N ILE A 85 13.82 1.85 -6.27
CA ILE A 85 13.37 3.00 -7.07
C ILE A 85 12.26 3.73 -6.32
N HIS A 86 12.51 4.99 -5.97
CA HIS A 86 11.67 5.75 -5.06
C HIS A 86 10.48 6.43 -5.76
N TYR A 87 9.74 5.68 -6.58
CA TYR A 87 8.49 6.18 -7.16
C TYR A 87 7.43 6.36 -6.09
N ARG A 88 6.53 7.34 -6.32
CA ARG A 88 5.50 7.72 -5.34
C ARG A 88 4.58 6.56 -4.97
N GLY A 89 4.26 5.66 -5.90
CA GLY A 89 3.48 4.46 -5.62
C GLY A 89 4.11 3.57 -4.55
N LEU A 90 5.44 3.51 -4.49
CA LEU A 90 6.18 2.71 -3.50
C LEU A 90 6.41 3.44 -2.17
N VAL A 91 6.74 4.73 -2.19
CA VAL A 91 7.19 5.44 -0.97
C VAL A 91 6.08 6.23 -0.25
N ARG A 92 4.95 6.48 -0.90
CA ARG A 92 3.84 7.24 -0.30
C ARG A 92 2.84 6.29 0.36
N VAL A 93 2.95 6.14 1.68
CA VAL A 93 2.07 5.30 2.49
C VAL A 93 0.96 6.10 3.17
N PRO A 94 -0.20 5.47 3.48
CA PRO A 94 -1.22 6.10 4.32
C PRO A 94 -0.70 6.25 5.75
N PHE A 95 -1.13 7.30 6.44
CA PHE A 95 -0.93 7.47 7.88
C PHE A 95 -2.16 8.18 8.47
N ILE A 96 -2.96 7.43 9.21
CA ILE A 96 -4.18 7.91 9.88
C ILE A 96 -4.03 7.52 11.35
N TRP A 97 -4.34 8.44 12.26
CA TRP A 97 -4.32 8.11 13.68
C TRP A 97 -5.46 8.80 14.43
N ARG A 98 -5.86 8.19 15.54
CA ARG A 98 -6.87 8.67 16.48
C ARG A 98 -6.35 8.43 17.89
N ALA A 99 -6.31 9.48 18.69
CA ALA A 99 -6.08 9.37 20.14
C ALA A 99 -7.35 9.76 20.92
N PRO A 100 -7.55 9.20 22.12
CA PRO A 100 -8.61 9.65 23.01
C PRO A 100 -8.49 11.13 23.36
N ALA A 101 -9.62 11.82 23.47
CA ALA A 101 -9.74 13.23 23.90
C ALA A 101 -8.98 14.30 23.07
N CYS A 102 -8.50 13.99 21.86
CA CYS A 102 -7.80 14.98 21.02
C CYS A 102 -8.72 15.57 19.94
N ALA A 103 -8.51 16.87 19.70
CA ALA A 103 -9.36 17.84 18.99
C ALA A 103 -9.89 17.45 17.59
N ALA A 104 -10.81 18.29 17.09
CA ALA A 104 -11.50 18.18 15.79
C ALA A 104 -10.66 17.53 14.67
N SER A 105 -11.32 16.67 13.88
CA SER A 105 -10.70 15.96 12.76
C SER A 105 -9.90 16.91 11.87
N THR A 106 -8.57 16.75 11.88
CA THR A 106 -7.65 17.57 11.11
C THR A 106 -7.01 16.73 10.01
N VAL A 107 -7.14 17.16 8.77
CA VAL A 107 -6.43 16.57 7.64
C VAL A 107 -5.20 17.42 7.35
N SER A 108 -4.02 16.92 7.68
CA SER A 108 -2.76 17.56 7.28
C SER A 108 -2.22 16.90 6.01
N ARG A 109 -1.80 17.71 5.04
CA ARG A 109 -1.00 17.20 3.91
C ARG A 109 0.46 17.23 4.34
N ALA A 110 0.92 16.16 4.99
CA ALA A 110 2.35 15.98 5.20
C ALA A 110 3.04 15.89 3.83
N ARG A 111 3.83 16.91 3.47
CA ARG A 111 4.69 16.87 2.29
C ARG A 111 5.94 16.07 2.64
N ALA A 112 5.86 14.74 2.52
CA ALA A 112 7.06 13.91 2.54
C ALA A 112 7.73 13.97 1.16
N CYS A 113 8.93 14.54 1.12
CA CYS A 113 9.81 14.74 -0.05
C CYS A 113 9.23 15.61 -1.17
N SER A 114 9.46 16.93 -1.08
CA SER A 114 9.66 17.81 -2.23
C SER A 114 11.16 17.95 -2.47
N ALA A 115 11.72 17.07 -3.29
CA ALA A 115 13.05 17.20 -3.87
C ALA A 115 12.93 16.84 -5.36
#